data_AF-A0AAE1VW83-F1
#
_entry.id   AF-A0AAE1VW83-F1
#
_cell.length_a   1.000
_cell.length_b   1.000
_cell.length_c   1.000
_cell.angle_alpha   90.00
_cell.angle_beta   90.00
_cell.angle_gamma   90.00
#
_symmetry.space_group_name_H-M   'P 1'
#
loop_
_entity.id
_entity.type
_entity.pdbx_description
1 polymer ?
#
loop_
_entity_poly.entity_id
_entity_poly.type
_entity_poly.pdbx_seq_one_letter_code
_entity_poly.pdbx_strand_id
1 'polypeptide(L)'
;MATTQMVAIMILGLLVASSIDIAGPQSIGVCYGMLGNNLPNHWEVIQLYKPRNIGRLRLYDLNHGALQALRGSNIEVMLGLSNSDVEHIVSGMEHAKWWVQKNIRDFWPDV
;
A
#
# COMPACT_ATOMS: atom_id res chain seq x y z
N MET A 1 -38.61 -7.17 28.23
CA MET A 1 -37.49 -8.13 28.39
C MET A 1 -37.09 -8.72 27.04
N ALA A 2 -37.99 -9.39 26.30
CA ALA A 2 -37.68 -9.99 24.99
C ALA A 2 -37.22 -8.98 23.91
N THR A 3 -37.86 -7.81 23.82
CA THR A 3 -37.53 -6.78 22.81
C THR A 3 -36.14 -6.18 23.03
N THR A 4 -35.78 -5.88 24.27
CA THR A 4 -34.45 -5.38 24.66
C THR A 4 -33.36 -6.41 24.33
N GLN A 5 -33.67 -7.69 24.54
CA GLN A 5 -32.75 -8.79 24.25
C GLN A 5 -32.54 -8.96 22.73
N MET A 6 -33.58 -8.82 21.90
CA MET A 6 -33.44 -8.82 20.44
C MET A 6 -32.59 -7.65 19.92
N VAL A 7 -32.79 -6.44 20.47
CA VAL A 7 -31.98 -5.26 20.09
C VAL A 7 -30.51 -5.44 20.47
N ALA A 8 -30.23 -5.99 21.66
CA ALA A 8 -28.86 -6.27 22.09
C ALA A 8 -28.16 -7.30 21.17
N ILE A 9 -28.88 -8.35 20.73
CA ILE A 9 -28.35 -9.34 19.80
C ILE A 9 -28.07 -8.73 18.42
N MET A 10 -28.93 -7.83 17.92
CA MET A 10 -28.69 -7.12 16.67
C MET A 10 -27.45 -6.22 16.75
N ILE A 11 -27.30 -5.45 17.82
CA ILE A 11 -26.14 -4.56 18.02
C ILE A 11 -24.85 -5.40 18.11
N LEU A 12 -24.88 -6.50 18.86
CA LEU A 12 -23.74 -7.41 18.97
C LEU A 12 -23.40 -8.03 17.61
N GLY A 13 -24.41 -8.44 16.83
CA GLY A 13 -24.22 -8.94 15.48
C GLY A 13 -23.58 -7.93 14.53
N LEU A 14 -24.00 -6.65 14.60
CA LEU A 14 -23.40 -5.57 13.80
C LEU A 14 -21.95 -5.28 14.21
N LEU A 15 -21.67 -5.30 15.51
CA LEU A 15 -20.33 -5.08 16.05
C LEU A 15 -19.38 -6.22 15.66
N VAL A 16 -19.84 -7.47 15.73
CA VAL A 16 -19.07 -8.63 15.27
C VAL A 16 -18.83 -8.54 13.77
N ALA A 17 -19.86 -8.28 12.95
CA ALA A 17 -19.72 -8.20 11.50
C ALA A 17 -18.75 -7.09 11.01
N SER A 18 -18.68 -5.97 11.73
CA SER A 18 -17.72 -4.89 11.44
C SER A 18 -16.29 -5.19 11.88
N SER A 19 -16.09 -6.23 12.69
CA SER A 19 -14.78 -6.67 13.21
C SER A 19 -14.20 -7.86 12.43
N ILE A 20 -14.96 -8.45 11.49
CA ILE A 20 -14.48 -9.57 10.70
C ILE A 20 -13.72 -9.02 9.48
N ASP A 21 -12.39 -9.02 9.58
CA ASP A 21 -11.53 -8.97 8.40
C ASP A 21 -11.60 -10.33 7.70
N ILE A 22 -12.55 -10.48 6.79
CA ILE A 22 -12.52 -11.58 5.83
C ILE A 22 -11.30 -11.32 4.96
N ALA A 23 -10.23 -12.10 5.14
CA ALA A 23 -9.09 -12.08 4.24
C ALA A 23 -9.62 -12.23 2.81
N GLY A 24 -9.55 -11.15 2.03
CA GLY A 24 -10.04 -11.11 0.66
C GLY A 24 -9.33 -12.16 -0.20
N PRO A 25 -9.81 -12.41 -1.44
CA PRO A 25 -9.09 -13.24 -2.38
C PRO A 25 -7.63 -12.78 -2.44
N GLN A 26 -6.68 -13.72 -2.28
CA GLN A 26 -5.26 -13.38 -2.24
C GLN A 26 -4.91 -12.62 -3.52
N SER A 27 -4.63 -11.32 -3.37
CA SER A 27 -4.33 -10.48 -4.51
C SER A 27 -2.94 -10.84 -5.05
N ILE A 28 -2.83 -10.92 -6.37
CA ILE A 28 -1.56 -11.15 -7.03
C ILE A 28 -0.77 -9.83 -6.99
N GLY A 29 0.53 -9.95 -6.75
CA GLY A 29 1.46 -8.84 -6.83
C GLY A 29 2.17 -8.78 -8.18
N VAL A 30 2.51 -7.56 -8.63
CA VAL A 30 3.32 -7.35 -9.84
C VAL A 30 4.52 -6.44 -9.56
N CYS A 31 5.57 -6.57 -10.38
CA CYS A 31 6.71 -5.66 -10.34
C CYS A 31 6.48 -4.50 -11.32
N TYR A 32 6.55 -3.26 -10.84
CA TYR A 32 6.43 -2.08 -11.69
C TYR A 32 7.80 -1.66 -12.23
N GLY A 33 8.19 -2.26 -13.36
CA GLY A 33 9.38 -1.83 -14.10
C GLY A 33 9.14 -0.49 -14.80
N MET A 34 10.04 0.46 -14.60
CA MET A 34 9.94 1.82 -15.17
C MET A 34 11.03 2.12 -16.23
N LEU A 35 11.89 1.15 -16.54
CA LEU A 35 12.96 1.30 -17.54
C LEU A 35 12.42 1.02 -18.96
N GLY A 36 11.56 1.91 -19.45
CA GLY A 36 11.01 1.87 -20.80
C GLY A 36 10.75 3.27 -21.33
N ASN A 37 10.76 3.44 -22.66
CA ASN A 37 10.64 4.75 -23.31
C ASN A 37 9.24 5.04 -23.88
N ASN A 38 8.29 4.12 -23.69
CA ASN A 38 6.93 4.18 -24.21
C ASN A 38 5.88 3.71 -23.18
N LEU A 39 6.23 3.77 -21.90
CA LEU A 39 5.34 3.34 -20.82
C LEU A 39 4.22 4.36 -20.58
N PRO A 40 3.00 3.92 -20.20
CA PRO A 40 1.95 4.82 -19.74
C PRO A 40 2.40 5.62 -18.52
N ASN A 41 1.72 6.73 -18.23
CA ASN A 41 2.03 7.50 -17.03
C ASN A 41 1.62 6.73 -15.76
N HIS A 42 2.16 7.12 -14.60
CA HIS A 42 1.94 6.38 -13.36
C HIS A 42 0.46 6.23 -12.98
N TRP A 43 -0.36 7.25 -13.20
CA TRP A 43 -1.80 7.19 -12.92
C TRP A 43 -2.49 6.14 -13.79
N GLU A 44 -2.20 6.12 -15.09
CA GLU A 44 -2.73 5.13 -16.02
C GLU A 44 -2.35 3.70 -15.61
N VAL A 45 -1.11 3.49 -15.17
CA VAL A 45 -0.66 2.17 -14.70
C VAL A 45 -1.42 1.73 -13.43
N ILE A 46 -1.60 2.61 -12.44
CA ILE A 46 -2.37 2.27 -11.24
C ILE A 46 -3.84 2.02 -11.56
N GLN A 47 -4.43 2.80 -12.47
CA GLN A 47 -5.80 2.58 -12.95
C GLN A 47 -5.94 1.26 -13.73
N LEU A 48 -4.89 0.79 -14.40
CA LEU A 48 -4.86 -0.52 -15.06
C LEU A 48 -4.93 -1.67 -14.04
N TYR A 49 -4.32 -1.52 -12.87
CA TYR A 49 -4.22 -2.57 -11.85
C TYR A 49 -5.51 -2.81 -11.07
N LYS A 50 -6.25 -1.75 -10.73
CA LYS A 50 -7.51 -1.82 -9.96
C LYS A 50 -8.53 -2.83 -10.49
N PRO A 51 -8.97 -2.79 -11.77
CA PRO A 51 -9.96 -3.74 -12.28
C PRO A 51 -9.43 -5.17 -12.44
N ARG A 52 -8.11 -5.39 -12.31
CA ARG A 52 -7.46 -6.71 -12.48
C ARG A 52 -7.20 -7.42 -11.15
N ASN A 53 -7.68 -6.87 -10.04
CA ASN A 53 -7.43 -7.39 -8.69
C ASN A 53 -5.93 -7.54 -8.37
N ILE A 54 -5.10 -6.66 -8.94
CA ILE A 54 -3.69 -6.53 -8.58
C ILE A 54 -3.63 -5.63 -7.35
N GLY A 55 -3.51 -6.24 -6.19
CA GLY A 55 -3.55 -5.57 -4.89
C GLY A 55 -2.19 -5.37 -4.25
N ARG A 56 -1.10 -5.83 -4.90
CA ARG A 56 0.27 -5.61 -4.41
C ARG A 56 1.19 -5.16 -5.53
N LEU A 57 2.14 -4.30 -5.19
CA LEU A 57 3.09 -3.74 -6.14
C LEU A 57 4.49 -3.71 -5.57
N ARG A 58 5.49 -4.09 -6.36
CA ARG A 58 6.89 -3.80 -6.05
C ARG A 58 7.38 -2.61 -6.86
N LEU A 59 7.86 -1.59 -6.17
CA LEU A 59 8.70 -0.52 -6.72
C LEU A 59 10.16 -0.87 -6.46
N TYR A 60 11.01 -0.74 -7.47
CA TYR A 60 12.44 -1.04 -7.32
C TYR A 60 13.19 0.07 -6.57
N ASP A 61 12.78 1.32 -6.80
CA ASP A 61 13.33 2.52 -6.20
C ASP A 61 12.21 3.50 -5.85
N LEU A 62 12.55 4.57 -5.11
CA LEU A 62 11.64 5.65 -4.84
C LEU A 62 11.26 6.39 -6.14
N ASN A 63 9.98 6.34 -6.48
CA ASN A 63 9.41 7.18 -7.52
C ASN A 63 8.22 7.98 -6.93
N HIS A 64 8.44 9.28 -6.69
CA HIS A 64 7.43 10.19 -6.14
C HIS A 64 6.16 10.26 -6.99
N GLY A 65 6.27 10.18 -8.33
CA GLY A 65 5.11 10.19 -9.22
C GLY A 65 4.27 8.92 -9.10
N ALA A 66 4.91 7.76 -8.97
CA ALA A 66 4.24 6.49 -8.73
C ALA A 66 3.58 6.45 -7.35
N LEU A 67 4.29 6.86 -6.29
CA LEU A 67 3.75 6.94 -4.93
C LEU A 67 2.57 7.92 -4.84
N GLN A 68 2.65 9.06 -5.54
CA GLN A 68 1.52 9.99 -5.64
C GLN A 68 0.30 9.33 -6.30
N ALA A 69 0.50 8.57 -7.37
CA ALA A 69 -0.57 7.86 -8.06
C ALA A 69 -1.17 6.71 -7.23
N LEU A 70 -0.39 6.15 -6.30
CA LEU A 70 -0.80 5.07 -5.40
C LEU A 70 -1.66 5.55 -4.22
N ARG A 71 -1.68 6.85 -3.90
CA ARG A 71 -2.47 7.37 -2.78
C ARG A 71 -3.95 6.99 -2.89
N GLY A 72 -4.50 6.39 -1.84
CA GLY A 72 -5.89 5.93 -1.77
C GLY A 72 -6.22 4.79 -2.73
N SER A 73 -5.23 4.09 -3.28
CA SER A 73 -5.46 2.98 -4.22
C SER A 73 -5.77 1.65 -3.55
N ASN A 74 -5.47 1.51 -2.25
CA ASN A 74 -5.48 0.25 -1.49
C ASN A 74 -4.59 -0.85 -2.10
N ILE A 75 -3.58 -0.48 -2.90
CA ILE A 75 -2.56 -1.40 -3.39
C ILE A 75 -1.39 -1.38 -2.40
N GLU A 76 -1.08 -2.53 -1.80
CA GLU A 76 0.06 -2.68 -0.89
C GLU A 76 1.38 -2.53 -1.66
N VAL A 77 2.33 -1.77 -1.11
CA VAL A 77 3.59 -1.47 -1.79
C VAL A 77 4.79 -2.07 -1.06
N MET A 78 5.57 -2.87 -1.79
CA MET A 78 6.95 -3.18 -1.44
C MET A 78 7.86 -2.15 -2.13
N LEU A 79 8.50 -1.29 -1.33
CA LEU A 79 9.46 -0.30 -1.83
C LEU A 79 10.90 -0.80 -1.65
N GLY A 80 11.63 -0.89 -2.76
CA GLY A 80 13.06 -1.21 -2.75
C GLY A 80 13.91 -0.02 -2.30
N LEU A 81 15.02 -0.35 -1.61
CA LEU A 81 16.13 0.57 -1.40
C LEU A 81 17.04 0.49 -2.63
N SER A 82 17.30 1.62 -3.28
CA SER A 82 18.24 1.67 -4.41
C SER A 82 19.62 1.20 -3.97
N ASN A 83 20.30 0.43 -4.84
CA ASN A 83 21.67 -0.01 -4.60
C ASN A 83 22.63 1.18 -4.36
N SER A 84 22.36 2.34 -4.96
CA SER A 84 23.15 3.57 -4.75
C SER A 84 23.06 4.10 -3.33
N ASP A 85 21.96 3.83 -2.64
CA ASP A 85 21.70 4.36 -1.31
C ASP A 85 22.22 3.43 -0.21
N VAL A 86 22.50 2.15 -0.52
CA VAL A 86 22.90 1.13 0.46
C VAL A 86 24.12 1.60 1.25
N GLU A 87 25.17 2.09 0.59
CA GLU A 87 26.41 2.53 1.26
C GLU A 87 26.15 3.68 2.25
N HIS A 88 25.35 4.66 1.85
CA HIS A 88 24.98 5.79 2.71
C HIS A 88 24.05 5.38 3.88
N ILE A 89 23.19 4.38 3.68
CA ILE A 89 22.32 3.87 4.75
C ILE A 89 23.14 3.11 5.79
N VAL A 90 24.10 2.28 5.35
CA VAL A 90 24.91 1.48 6.29
C VAL A 90 25.96 2.32 7.03
N SER A 91 26.28 3.53 6.55
CA SER A 91 27.27 4.40 7.20
C SER A 91 26.78 5.00 8.53
N GLY A 92 25.49 4.86 8.88
CA GLY A 92 25.00 5.31 10.18
C GLY A 92 23.48 5.27 10.35
N MET A 93 23.04 5.04 11.59
CA MET A 93 21.63 4.95 11.97
C MET A 93 20.80 6.19 11.58
N GLU A 94 21.40 7.38 11.68
CA GLU A 94 20.71 8.63 11.32
C GLU A 94 20.36 8.70 9.82
N HIS A 95 21.18 8.11 8.94
CA HIS A 95 20.89 8.02 7.51
C HIS A 95 19.70 7.09 7.23
N ALA A 96 19.63 5.96 7.92
CA ALA A 96 18.49 5.04 7.83
C ALA A 96 17.19 5.70 8.32
N LYS A 97 17.24 6.41 9.46
CA LYS A 97 16.09 7.17 9.98
C LYS A 97 15.62 8.25 9.01
N TRP A 98 16.57 9.02 8.47
CA TRP A 98 16.27 10.05 7.49
C TRP A 98 15.60 9.47 6.25
N TRP A 99 16.10 8.33 5.74
CA TRP A 99 15.53 7.66 4.59
C TRP A 99 14.10 7.20 4.85
N VAL A 100 13.83 6.55 6.00
CA VAL A 100 12.46 6.15 6.36
C VAL A 100 11.53 7.37 6.49
N GLN A 101 12.00 8.44 7.13
CA GLN A 101 11.20 9.65 7.31
C GLN A 101 10.81 10.26 5.96
N LYS A 102 11.76 10.37 5.03
CA LYS A 102 11.55 10.99 3.73
C LYS A 102 10.79 10.11 2.73
N ASN A 103 11.04 8.80 2.76
CA ASN A 103 10.62 7.90 1.68
C ASN A 103 9.40 7.04 2.04
N ILE A 104 9.15 6.84 3.34
CA ILE A 104 8.00 6.05 3.83
C ILE A 104 6.99 6.97 4.51
N ARG A 105 7.40 7.75 5.51
CA ARG A 105 6.45 8.53 6.32
C ARG A 105 5.71 9.64 5.57
N ASP A 106 6.32 10.20 4.53
CA ASP A 106 5.66 11.23 3.70
C ASP A 106 4.52 10.66 2.82
N PHE A 107 4.41 9.33 2.73
CA PHE A 107 3.41 8.63 1.91
C PHE A 107 2.44 7.76 2.72
N TRP A 108 2.85 7.30 3.89
CA TRP A 108 1.99 6.55 4.82
C TRP A 108 1.00 7.47 5.57
N PRO A 109 -0.27 7.09 5.80
CA PRO A 109 -0.90 5.80 5.48
C PRO A 109 -1.65 5.77 4.14
N ASP A 110 -1.47 6.80 3.30
CA ASP A 110 -2.25 6.93 2.07
C ASP A 110 -1.78 5.99 0.96
N VAL A 111 -0.54 5.50 1.05
CA VAL A 111 0.07 4.44 0.21
C VAL A 111 0.37 3.23 1.09
#